data_AF-A0A3Q3DEV7-F1
#
_entry.id   AF-A0A3Q3DEV7-F1
#
_cell.length_a   1.000
_cell.length_b   1.000
_cell.length_c   1.000
_cell.angle_alpha   90.00
_cell.angle_beta   90.00
_cell.angle_gamma   90.00
#
_symmetry.space_group_name_H-M   'P 1'
#
loop_
_entity.id
_entity.type
_entity.pdbx_description
1 polymer ?
#
loop_
_entity_poly.entity_id
_entity_poly.type
_entity_poly.pdbx_seq_one_letter_code
_entity_poly.pdbx_strand_id
1 'polypeptide(L)'
;RTHVQNVLTFLLLEVSLSGGAPWGFTLRGGLEHREPLLITKVEAASKAAAVGLQAGDELVNINEIPLSGFRQEAICLVKGSHRTLSLMKILKIQPP
;
A
#
# COMPACT_ATOMS: atom_id res chain seq x y z
N ARG A 1 -30.19 -21.35 14.98
CA ARG A 1 -28.74 -21.58 14.77
C ARG A 1 -28.33 -20.72 13.58
N THR A 2 -28.19 -19.42 13.79
CA THR A 2 -27.97 -18.44 12.71
C THR A 2 -26.48 -18.38 12.41
N HIS A 3 -26.11 -18.80 11.20
CA HIS A 3 -24.77 -18.70 10.68
C HIS A 3 -24.52 -17.22 10.37
N VAL A 4 -23.88 -16.49 11.29
CA VAL A 4 -23.34 -15.17 10.96
C VAL A 4 -22.25 -15.40 9.91
N GLN A 5 -22.51 -14.98 8.68
CA GLN A 5 -21.50 -14.94 7.64
C GLN A 5 -20.54 -13.80 8.02
N ASN A 6 -19.29 -14.15 8.30
CA ASN A 6 -18.21 -13.19 8.49
C ASN A 6 -17.98 -12.46 7.16
N VAL A 7 -18.64 -11.32 6.96
CA VAL A 7 -18.39 -10.43 5.83
C VAL A 7 -17.13 -9.64 6.14
N LEU A 8 -16.04 -9.92 5.43
CA LEU A 8 -14.84 -9.09 5.48
C LEU A 8 -15.14 -7.73 4.84
N THR A 9 -14.88 -6.65 5.56
CA THR A 9 -15.03 -5.28 5.05
C THR A 9 -13.66 -4.73 4.67
N PHE A 10 -13.56 -4.13 3.48
CA PHE A 10 -12.34 -3.50 3.00
C PHE A 10 -12.59 -1.99 2.82
N LEU A 11 -11.68 -1.16 3.32
CA LEU A 11 -11.70 0.29 3.08
C LEU A 11 -10.48 0.70 2.27
N LEU A 12 -10.67 1.63 1.34
CA LEU A 12 -9.57 2.30 0.64
C LEU A 12 -9.17 3.54 1.44
N LEU A 13 -7.89 3.62 1.78
CA LEU A 13 -7.32 4.76 2.49
C LEU A 13 -6.23 5.40 1.64
N GLU A 14 -6.32 6.71 1.48
CA GLU A 14 -5.26 7.50 0.86
C GLU A 14 -4.25 7.94 1.92
N VAL A 15 -2.96 7.84 1.60
CA VAL A 15 -1.87 8.41 2.38
C VAL A 15 -0.94 9.22 1.49
N SER A 16 -0.54 10.40 1.95
CA SER A 16 0.32 11.31 1.19
C SER A 16 1.63 11.57 1.94
N LEU A 17 2.75 11.25 1.29
CA LEU A 17 4.09 11.50 1.78
C LEU A 17 4.67 12.72 1.06
N SER A 18 5.48 13.51 1.75
CA SER A 18 6.11 14.72 1.21
C SER A 18 7.58 14.83 1.64
N GLY A 19 8.35 15.70 0.95
CA GLY A 19 9.77 15.90 1.22
C GLY A 19 10.71 14.98 0.43
N GLY A 20 10.19 14.26 -0.56
CA GLY A 20 10.93 13.46 -1.53
C GLY A 20 11.50 12.13 -1.05
N ALA A 21 12.05 11.35 -1.97
CA ALA A 21 12.66 10.06 -1.67
C ALA A 21 13.93 10.21 -0.79
N PRO A 22 14.31 9.19 0.02
CA PRO A 22 13.64 7.90 0.20
C PRO A 22 12.36 8.00 1.04
N TRP A 23 11.40 7.14 0.71
CA TRP A 23 10.07 7.09 1.36
C TRP A 23 10.04 6.20 2.60
N GLY A 24 10.89 5.16 2.64
CA GLY A 24 11.11 4.31 3.81
C GLY A 24 10.18 3.12 3.95
N PHE A 25 9.82 2.47 2.84
CA PHE A 25 9.11 1.19 2.85
C PHE A 25 9.68 0.23 1.79
N THR A 26 9.35 -1.05 1.92
CA THR A 26 9.65 -2.10 0.94
C THR A 26 8.36 -2.71 0.40
N LEU A 27 8.32 -2.94 -0.91
CA LEU A 27 7.20 -3.55 -1.62
C LEU A 27 7.59 -4.97 -2.11
N ARG A 28 6.66 -5.93 -2.02
CA ARG A 28 6.77 -7.26 -2.63
C ARG A 28 5.53 -7.64 -3.43
N GLY A 29 5.55 -8.86 -3.95
CA GLY A 29 4.43 -9.47 -4.65
C GLY A 29 4.35 -8.96 -6.08
N GLY A 30 3.14 -8.85 -6.60
CA GLY A 30 2.86 -8.53 -7.98
C GLY A 30 2.18 -9.70 -8.70
N LEU A 31 1.36 -9.39 -9.70
CA LEU A 31 0.61 -10.37 -10.48
C LEU A 31 1.53 -11.42 -11.11
N GLU A 32 2.73 -11.02 -11.54
CA GLU A 32 3.77 -11.92 -12.05
C GLU A 32 4.24 -12.96 -11.03
N HIS A 33 4.00 -12.72 -9.74
CA HIS A 33 4.29 -13.61 -8.63
C HIS A 33 3.02 -14.26 -8.04
N ARG A 34 1.83 -13.98 -8.58
CA ARG A 34 0.53 -14.42 -8.03
C ARG A 34 0.32 -13.98 -6.58
N GLU A 35 0.86 -12.81 -6.23
CA GLU A 35 0.73 -12.19 -4.91
C GLU A 35 0.24 -10.74 -5.06
N PRO A 36 -0.54 -10.20 -4.12
CA PRO A 36 -0.88 -8.77 -4.11
C PRO A 36 0.36 -7.90 -3.90
N LEU A 37 0.29 -6.62 -4.27
CA LEU A 37 1.35 -5.65 -4.04
C LEU A 37 1.37 -5.23 -2.57
N LEU A 38 2.22 -5.88 -1.78
CA LEU A 38 2.22 -5.75 -0.32
C LEU A 38 3.42 -4.97 0.18
N ILE A 39 3.18 -4.08 1.14
CA ILE A 39 4.22 -3.50 1.97
C ILE A 39 4.73 -4.58 2.92
N THR A 40 6.04 -4.83 2.93
CA THR A 40 6.68 -5.84 3.80
C THR A 40 7.42 -5.26 4.98
N LYS A 41 7.89 -4.03 4.83
CA LYS A 41 8.67 -3.33 5.84
C LYS A 41 8.39 -1.84 5.72
N VAL A 42 8.28 -1.19 6.87
CA VAL A 42 8.30 0.26 7.00
C VAL A 42 9.41 0.59 7.97
N GLU A 43 10.35 1.42 7.53
CA GLU A 43 11.51 1.81 8.35
C GLU A 43 11.05 2.75 9.47
N ALA A 44 11.58 2.54 10.68
CA ALA A 44 11.29 3.42 11.81
C ALA A 44 11.74 4.87 11.51
N ALA A 45 10.98 5.84 12.02
CA ALA A 45 11.20 7.28 11.80
C ALA A 45 11.22 7.72 10.31
N SER A 46 10.73 6.88 9.39
CA SER A 46 10.60 7.24 7.98
C SER A 46 9.34 8.06 7.69
N LYS A 47 9.27 8.60 6.46
CA LYS A 47 8.07 9.28 5.94
C LYS A 47 6.88 8.33 5.88
N ALA A 48 7.10 7.09 5.46
CA ALA A 48 6.09 6.05 5.44
C ALA A 48 5.57 5.74 6.85
N ALA A 49 6.46 5.66 7.86
CA ALA A 49 6.05 5.49 9.25
C ALA A 49 5.22 6.68 9.76
N ALA A 50 5.63 7.91 9.43
CA ALA A 50 4.94 9.13 9.87
C ALA A 50 3.49 9.24 9.36
N VAL A 51 3.17 8.64 8.22
CA VAL A 51 1.82 8.61 7.64
C VAL A 51 1.02 7.34 7.99
N GLY A 52 1.56 6.49 8.86
CA GLY A 52 0.87 5.27 9.29
C GLY A 52 0.78 4.18 8.23
N LEU A 53 1.71 4.14 7.27
CA LEU A 53 1.89 2.97 6.42
C LEU A 53 2.44 1.81 7.26
N GLN A 54 1.97 0.59 7.02
CA GLN A 54 2.31 -0.58 7.81
C GLN A 54 2.62 -1.79 6.92
N ALA A 55 3.41 -2.73 7.46
CA ALA A 55 3.59 -4.02 6.81
C ALA A 55 2.25 -4.77 6.76
N GLY A 56 1.94 -5.37 5.61
CA GLY A 56 0.66 -6.01 5.34
C GLY A 56 -0.34 -5.14 4.59
N ASP A 57 -0.09 -3.82 4.50
CA ASP A 57 -0.87 -2.94 3.63
C ASP A 57 -0.74 -3.37 2.17
N GLU A 58 -1.86 -3.45 1.47
CA GLU A 58 -1.93 -3.74 0.04
C GLU A 58 -2.11 -2.45 -0.75
N LEU A 59 -1.22 -2.20 -1.73
CA LEU A 59 -1.26 -1.01 -2.57
C LEU A 59 -2.07 -1.25 -3.84
N VAL A 60 -2.94 -0.28 -4.16
CA VAL A 60 -3.78 -0.32 -5.38
C VAL A 60 -3.60 0.89 -6.28
N ASN A 61 -3.20 2.06 -5.75
CA ASN A 61 -2.85 3.23 -6.56
C ASN A 61 -1.56 3.89 -6.07
N ILE A 62 -0.83 4.50 -7.01
CA ILE A 62 0.31 5.39 -6.75
C ILE A 62 0.13 6.68 -7.56
N ASN A 63 0.16 7.85 -6.92
CA ASN A 63 -0.01 9.17 -7.55
C ASN A 63 -1.21 9.22 -8.51
N GLU A 64 -2.38 8.85 -8.01
CA GLU A 64 -3.64 8.81 -8.78
C GLU A 64 -3.68 7.79 -9.92
N ILE A 65 -2.59 7.04 -10.17
CA ILE A 65 -2.53 5.99 -11.18
C ILE A 65 -2.94 4.66 -10.53
N PRO A 66 -4.04 4.03 -10.97
CA PRO A 66 -4.39 2.68 -10.56
C PRO A 66 -3.36 1.69 -11.07
N LEU A 67 -2.91 0.78 -10.21
CA LEU A 67 -1.91 -0.21 -10.55
C LEU A 67 -2.55 -1.36 -11.34
N SER A 68 -1.87 -1.79 -12.39
CA SER A 68 -2.21 -3.01 -13.14
C SER A 68 -1.96 -4.30 -12.34
N GLY A 69 -1.27 -4.18 -11.21
CA GLY A 69 -0.88 -5.28 -10.33
C GLY A 69 0.55 -5.78 -10.54
N PHE A 70 1.27 -5.33 -11.57
CA PHE A 70 2.67 -5.72 -11.77
C PHE A 70 3.63 -4.96 -10.85
N ARG A 71 4.61 -5.66 -10.26
CA ARG A 71 5.53 -5.03 -9.29
C ARG A 71 6.44 -3.99 -9.94
N GLN A 72 6.89 -4.25 -11.16
CA GLN A 72 7.82 -3.35 -11.85
C GLN A 72 7.19 -1.98 -12.12
N GLU A 73 5.91 -1.94 -12.46
CA GLU A 73 5.14 -0.70 -12.61
C GLU A 73 5.12 0.10 -11.30
N ALA A 74 4.73 -0.55 -10.20
CA ALA A 74 4.68 0.10 -8.88
C ALA A 74 6.05 0.65 -8.46
N ILE A 75 7.14 -0.10 -8.70
CA ILE A 75 8.50 0.35 -8.42
C ILE A 75 8.86 1.59 -9.26
N CYS A 76 8.53 1.61 -10.55
CA CYS A 76 8.79 2.75 -11.43
C CYS A 76 8.05 4.00 -10.95
N LEU A 77 6.77 3.88 -10.59
CA LEU A 77 5.98 5.01 -10.09
C LEU A 77 6.50 5.56 -8.76
N VAL A 78 6.87 4.68 -7.81
CA VAL A 78 7.46 5.11 -6.52
C VAL A 78 8.81 5.79 -6.72
N LYS A 79 9.68 5.25 -7.57
CA LYS A 79 11.01 5.82 -7.84
C LYS A 79 10.95 7.11 -8.66
N GLY A 80 9.97 7.23 -9.55
CA GLY A 80 9.71 8.45 -10.32
C GLY A 80 9.06 9.57 -9.52
N SER A 81 8.61 9.29 -8.28
CA SER A 81 8.02 10.30 -7.41
C SER A 81 9.11 11.18 -6.79
N HIS A 82 9.05 12.49 -7.06
CA HIS A 82 10.11 13.43 -6.69
C HIS A 82 9.89 14.10 -5.34
N ARG A 83 8.83 14.90 -5.18
CA ARG A 83 8.57 15.69 -3.96
C ARG A 83 7.49 15.09 -3.09
N THR A 84 6.49 14.49 -3.72
CA THR A 84 5.32 13.90 -3.08
C THR A 84 5.08 12.49 -3.62
N LEU A 85 4.46 11.66 -2.80
CA LEU A 85 3.99 10.32 -3.15
C LEU A 85 2.62 10.12 -2.52
N SER A 86 1.56 10.01 -3.32
CA SER A 86 0.24 9.58 -2.85
C SER A 86 0.07 8.08 -3.09
N LEU A 87 -0.43 7.35 -2.09
CA LEU A 87 -0.70 5.92 -2.16
C LEU A 87 -2.15 5.66 -1.75
N MET A 88 -2.85 4.78 -2.45
CA MET A 88 -4.06 4.16 -1.90
C MET A 88 -3.74 2.76 -1.41
N LYS A 89 -4.14 2.49 -0.17
CA LYS A 89 -3.98 1.21 0.50
C LYS A 89 -5.31 0.59 0.92
N ILE A 90 -5.37 -0.73 0.97
CA ILE A 90 -6.53 -1.47 1.47
C ILE A 90 -6.38 -1.72 2.98
N LEU A 91 -7.31 -1.23 3.77
CA LEU A 91 -7.49 -1.60 5.18
C LEU A 91 -8.50 -2.74 5.29
N LYS A 92 -8.07 -3.87 5.88
CA LYS A 92 -8.94 -5.01 6.18
C LYS A 92 -9.56 -4.81 7.57
N ILE A 93 -10.87 -4.62 7.62
CA ILE A 93 -11.63 -4.57 8.88
C ILE A 93 -12.19 -5.96 9.14
N GLN A 94 -11.65 -6.60 10.17
CA GLN A 94 -12.28 -7.81 10.71
C GLN A 94 -13.45 -7.39 11.61
N PRO A 95 -14.65 -7.97 11.44
CA PRO A 95 -15.72 -7.78 12.40
C PRO A 95 -15.30 -8.30 13.78
N PRO A 96 -15.84 -7.72 14.87
CA PRO A 96 -15.53 -8.10 16.24
C PRO A 96 -15.92 -9.54 16.59
#